data_AF-A0A0E2AYS1-F1
#
_entry.id   AF-A0A0E2AYS1-F1
#
_cell.length_a   1.000
_cell.length_b   1.000
_cell.length_c   1.000
_cell.angle_alpha   90.00
_cell.angle_beta   90.00
_cell.angle_gamma   90.00
#
_symmetry.space_group_name_H-M   'P 1'
#
loop_
_entity.id
_entity.type
_entity.pdbx_description
1 polymer ?
#
loop_
_entity_poly.entity_id
_entity_poly.type
_entity_poly.pdbx_seq_one_letter_code
_entity_poly.pdbx_strand_id
1 'polypeptide(L)' 'MKVEEVYRRKFNTIKEAKYFLFDYIERYYNRRRRLSALGYLSPVEFRERITA' A
#
# COMPACT_ATOMS: atom_id res chain seq x y z
N MET A 1 -8.75 8.45 1.45
CA MET A 1 -7.84 8.18 2.58
C MET A 1 -6.70 7.22 2.17
N LYS A 2 -5.55 7.77 1.76
CA LYS A 2 -4.26 7.02 1.58
C LYS A 2 -3.18 7.59 2.49
N VAL A 3 -3.21 8.91 2.64
CA VAL A 3 -2.23 9.72 3.36
C VAL A 3 -2.47 9.70 4.87
N GLU A 4 -3.72 9.63 5.33
CA GLU A 4 -4.04 9.68 6.77
C GLU A 4 -3.52 8.48 7.57
N GLU A 5 -3.39 7.28 6.98
CA GLU A 5 -2.77 6.14 7.67
C GLU A 5 -1.26 6.32 7.86
N VAL A 6 -0.60 7.06 6.97
CA VAL A 6 0.82 7.43 7.10
C VAL A 6 0.99 8.57 8.11
N TYR A 7 0.08 9.54 8.13
CA TYR A 7 0.15 10.71 9.01
C TYR A 7 -0.30 10.48 10.46
N ARG A 8 -0.92 9.33 10.77
CA ARG A 8 -1.32 8.98 12.15
C ARG A 8 -0.15 8.51 13.03
N ARG A 9 1.04 8.32 12.47
CA ARG A 9 2.25 7.95 13.21
C ARG A 9 3.26 9.09 13.27
N LYS A 10 3.83 9.31 14.45
CA LYS A 10 5.05 10.10 14.60
C LYS A 10 6.24 9.16 14.41
N PHE A 11 7.16 9.52 13.54
CA PHE A 11 8.42 8.81 13.35
C PHE A 11 9.54 9.62 13.98
N ASN A 12 10.42 8.96 14.72
CA ASN A 12 11.55 9.62 15.36
C ASN A 12 12.74 9.76 14.39
N THR A 13 12.79 8.92 13.35
CA THR A 13 13.85 8.95 12.33
C THR A 13 13.31 8.71 10.92
N ILE A 14 14.04 9.20 9.91
CA ILE A 14 13.75 8.92 8.50
C ILE A 14 13.83 7.42 8.21
N LYS A 15 14.76 6.69 8.87
CA LYS A 15 14.92 5.24 8.69
C LYS A 15 13.66 4.47 9.11
N GLU A 16 13.09 4.85 10.25
CA GLU A 16 11.83 4.28 10.75
C GLU A 16 10.67 4.56 9.80
N ALA A 17 10.53 5.80 9.32
CA ALA A 17 9.51 6.18 8.35
C ALA A 17 9.64 5.38 7.04
N LYS A 18 10.87 5.20 6.53
CA LYS A 18 11.13 4.40 5.33
C LYS A 18 10.73 2.93 5.51
N TYR A 19 11.08 2.34 6.65
CA TYR A 19 10.71 0.95 6.94
C TYR A 19 9.20 0.78 7.02
N PHE A 20 8.52 1.65 7.77
CA PHE A 20 7.07 1.62 7.86
C PHE A 20 6.40 1.81 6.50
N LEU A 21 6.85 2.78 5.71
CA LEU A 21 6.30 3.04 4.38
C LEU A 21 6.46 1.83 3.46
N PHE A 22 7.63 1.19 3.46
CA PHE A 22 7.89 -0.01 2.68
C PHE A 22 6.94 -1.15 3.09
N ASP A 23 6.84 -1.43 4.38
CA ASP A 23 5.98 -2.49 4.90
C ASP A 23 4.49 -2.22 4.59
N TYR A 24 4.05 -0.98 4.77
CA TYR A 24 2.69 -0.55 4.45
C TYR A 24 2.39 -0.70 2.95
N ILE A 25 3.30 -0.26 2.07
CA ILE A 25 3.12 -0.37 0.62
C ILE A 25 3.01 -1.85 0.21
N GLU A 26 3.94 -2.68 0.66
CA GLU A 26 4.04 -4.07 0.21
C GLU A 26 2.98 -4.99 0.80
N ARG A 27 2.69 -4.86 2.11
CA ARG A 27 1.80 -5.79 2.81
C ARG A 27 0.35 -5.36 2.78
N TYR A 28 0.09 -4.06 2.84
CA TYR A 28 -1.27 -3.54 2.94
C TYR A 28 -1.73 -2.93 1.62
N TYR A 29 -1.02 -1.93 1.12
CA TYR A 29 -1.48 -1.19 -0.05
C TYR A 29 -1.54 -2.07 -1.30
N ASN A 30 -0.44 -2.73 -1.67
CA ASN A 30 -0.35 -3.52 -2.90
C ASN A 30 -1.20 -4.80 -2.85
N ARG A 31 -1.34 -5.41 -1.67
CA ARG A 31 -2.00 -6.72 -1.51
C ARG A 31 -3.45 -6.67 -1.04
N ARG A 32 -3.86 -5.63 -0.30
CA ARG A 32 -5.18 -5.58 0.36
C ARG A 32 -6.07 -4.47 -0.18
N ARG A 33 -5.49 -3.34 -0.59
CA ARG A 33 -6.28 -2.18 -1.01
C ARG A 33 -6.91 -2.42 -2.37
N ARG A 34 -8.22 -2.63 -2.39
CA ARG A 34 -9.02 -2.71 -3.61
C ARG A 34 -9.26 -1.32 -4.19
N LEU A 35 -9.11 -1.20 -5.50
CA LEU A 35 -9.29 0.06 -6.23
C LEU A 35 -10.42 -0.11 -7.24
N SER A 36 -11.42 0.77 -7.21
CA SER A 36 -12.54 0.77 -8.17
C SER A 36 -12.04 0.90 -9.61
N ALA A 37 -11.00 1.70 -9.84
CA ALA A 37 -10.33 1.83 -11.13
C ALA A 37 -9.69 0.53 -11.64
N LEU A 38 -9.42 -0.44 -10.76
CA LEU A 38 -8.90 -1.77 -11.11
C LEU A 38 -10.01 -2.84 -11.10
N GLY A 39 -11.27 -2.43 -11.14
CA GLY A 39 -12.40 -3.37 -11.05
C GLY A 39 -12.53 -4.02 -9.68
N TYR A 40 -12.22 -3.27 -8.61
CA TYR A 40 -12.19 -3.76 -7.22
C TYR A 40 -11.15 -4.84 -6.95
N LEU A 41 -10.08 -4.88 -7.75
CA LEU A 41 -8.90 -5.69 -7.48
C LEU A 41 -7.85 -4.88 -6.70
N SER A 42 -7.02 -5.57 -5.93
CA SER A 42 -5.76 -5.02 -5.43
C SER A 42 -4.73 -4.90 -6.56
N PRO A 43 -3.71 -4.03 -6.40
CA PRO A 43 -2.63 -3.93 -7.39
C PRO A 43 -1.95 -5.26 -7.73
N VAL A 44 -1.77 -6.16 -6.76
CA VAL A 44 -1.21 -7.50 -6.99
C VAL A 44 -2.18 -8.36 -7.80
N GLU A 45 -3.43 -8.49 -7.38
CA GLU A 45 -4.45 -9.28 -8.09
C GLU A 45 -4.65 -8.78 -9.53
N PHE A 46 -4.64 -7.46 -9.72
CA PHE A 46 -4.71 -6.86 -11.04
C PHE A 46 -3.52 -7.24 -11.91
N ARG A 47 -2.29 -7.15 -11.37
CA ARG A 47 -1.07 -7.53 -12.09
C ARG A 47 -1.08 -9.01 -12.47
N GLU A 48 -1.48 -9.89 -11.55
CA GLU A 48 -1.60 -11.33 -11.81
C GLU A 48 -2.57 -11.60 -12.96
N ARG A 49 -3.70 -10.89 -13.01
CA ARG A 49 -4.72 -11.06 -14.06
C ARG A 49 -4.30 -10.57 -15.45
N ILE A 50 -3.42 -9.57 -15.54
CA ILE A 50 -2.92 -9.06 -16.83
C ILE A 50 -1.64 -9.76 -17.31
N THR A 51 -0.96 -10.47 -16.41
CA THR A 51 0.31 -11.15 -16.70
C THR A 51 0.12 -12.66 -16.92
N ALA A 52 -1.04 -13.21 -16.55
CA ALA A 52 -1.51 -14.54 -16.92
C ALA A 52 -2.04 -14.55 -18.36
#